data_AF-A0A9R1GPC8-F1
#
_entry.id   AF-A0A9R1GPC8-F1
#
_cell.length_a   1.000
_cell.length_b   1.000
_cell.length_c   1.000
_cell.angle_alpha   90.00
_cell.angle_beta   90.00
_cell.angle_gamma   90.00
#
_symmetry.space_group_name_H-M   'P 1'
#
loop_
_entity.id
_entity.type
_entity.pdbx_description
1 polymer ?
#
loop_
_entity_poly.entity_id
_entity_poly.type
_entity_poly.pdbx_seq_one_letter_code
_entity_poly.pdbx_strand_id
1 'polypeptide(L)'
;MGAASSRLEKALGEQFPEGERYFGLENFGNTCYCNSVLQALYFCVPFREQLLEYYANNKSASDGEENMLTCLADLFSQISNQKKKTGVIAPKRFIQRLKKQNELFRSYMHQDAHEFLNFLLNELVDILEKECKANKETPQNSSSNKSSNGPINGQPNGSHKEPETTWVHKCFQGILTNQTKCLRCETVTDRDETFLDLSLDIEQNSSITSCLKNFSSTETLNAEDKFFCDKCCSLQEAQKRMKIKKQPNIPSCFPTGA
;
A
#
# COMPACT_ATOMS: atom_id res chain seq x y z
N MET A 1 -40.87 -20.29 -4.60
CA MET A 1 -39.77 -21.24 -4.32
C MET A 1 -38.76 -20.53 -3.44
N GLY A 2 -38.60 -20.96 -2.18
CA GLY A 2 -37.72 -20.28 -1.23
C GLY A 2 -36.26 -20.36 -1.67
N ALA A 3 -35.58 -19.21 -1.75
CA ALA A 3 -34.14 -19.19 -1.95
C ALA A 3 -33.50 -19.95 -0.78
N ALA A 4 -32.86 -21.08 -1.06
CA ALA A 4 -32.15 -21.85 -0.06
C ALA A 4 -31.03 -20.96 0.50
N SER A 5 -31.24 -20.43 1.70
CA SER A 5 -30.26 -19.60 2.39
C SER A 5 -28.96 -20.39 2.58
N SER A 6 -27.83 -19.75 2.31
CA SER A 6 -26.52 -20.41 2.36
C SER A 6 -26.16 -20.84 3.77
N ARG A 7 -25.20 -21.76 3.93
CA ARG A 7 -24.74 -22.19 5.28
C ARG A 7 -24.23 -21.01 6.11
N LEU A 8 -23.59 -20.03 5.47
CA LEU A 8 -23.07 -18.83 6.13
C LEU A 8 -24.22 -17.91 6.58
N GLU A 9 -25.22 -17.70 5.73
CA GLU A 9 -26.41 -16.93 6.10
C GLU A 9 -27.18 -17.59 7.25
N LYS A 10 -27.25 -18.93 7.27
CA LYS A 10 -27.84 -19.68 8.38
C LYS A 10 -27.02 -19.59 9.67
N ALA A 11 -25.70 -19.56 9.58
CA ALA A 11 -24.81 -19.46 10.72
C ALA A 11 -24.84 -18.06 11.37
N LEU A 12 -24.94 -17.01 10.55
CA LEU A 12 -25.00 -15.62 11.03
C LEU A 12 -26.42 -15.18 11.40
N GLY A 13 -27.45 -15.77 10.76
CA GLY A 13 -28.85 -15.49 11.06
C GLY A 13 -29.18 -13.99 11.02
N GLU A 14 -29.71 -13.47 12.12
CA GLU A 14 -30.06 -12.06 12.30
C GLU A 14 -28.84 -11.14 12.47
N GLN A 15 -27.65 -11.68 12.75
CA GLN A 15 -26.41 -10.91 12.87
C GLN A 15 -25.75 -10.63 11.51
N PHE A 16 -26.38 -11.02 10.40
CA PHE A 16 -25.84 -10.76 9.08
C PHE A 16 -25.84 -9.24 8.80
N PRO A 17 -24.67 -8.60 8.66
CA PRO A 17 -24.62 -7.15 8.53
C PRO A 17 -25.39 -6.66 7.29
N GLU A 18 -26.21 -5.62 7.47
CA GLU A 18 -26.97 -5.04 6.37
C GLU A 18 -26.02 -4.38 5.36
N GLY A 19 -26.30 -4.56 4.07
CA GLY A 19 -25.47 -4.04 2.98
C GLY A 19 -24.20 -4.86 2.67
N GLU A 20 -23.73 -5.71 3.57
CA GLU A 20 -22.53 -6.52 3.34
C GLU A 20 -22.77 -7.72 2.41
N ARG A 21 -21.70 -8.11 1.72
CA ARG A 21 -21.67 -9.18 0.73
C ARG A 21 -20.44 -10.06 0.98
N TYR A 22 -20.66 -11.35 1.24
CA TYR A 22 -19.57 -12.30 1.51
C TYR A 22 -19.39 -13.25 0.33
N PHE A 23 -18.39 -12.94 -0.50
CA PHE A 23 -18.08 -13.73 -1.69
C PHE A 23 -16.68 -14.31 -1.60
N GLY A 24 -16.58 -15.64 -1.74
CA GLY A 24 -15.30 -16.30 -1.93
C GLY A 24 -14.72 -16.03 -3.32
N LEU A 25 -13.41 -16.20 -3.46
CA LEU A 25 -12.72 -16.09 -4.76
C LEU A 25 -12.28 -17.47 -5.24
N GLU A 26 -12.62 -17.80 -6.48
CA GLU A 26 -12.17 -19.03 -7.13
C GLU A 26 -10.64 -19.04 -7.28
N ASN A 27 -10.02 -20.22 -7.14
CA ASN A 27 -8.57 -20.39 -7.25
C ASN A 27 -8.22 -20.85 -8.67
N PHE A 28 -7.23 -20.20 -9.30
CA PHE A 28 -6.78 -20.46 -10.67
C PHE A 28 -5.39 -21.09 -10.73
N GLY A 29 -5.15 -22.07 -9.85
CA GLY A 29 -3.87 -22.77 -9.72
C GLY A 29 -2.91 -21.99 -8.83
N ASN A 30 -2.86 -22.37 -7.54
CA ASN A 30 -2.00 -21.78 -6.51
C ASN A 30 -2.15 -20.26 -6.33
N THR A 31 -3.30 -19.68 -6.65
CA THR A 31 -3.58 -18.24 -6.49
C THR A 31 -4.18 -17.89 -5.12
N CYS A 32 -4.06 -18.77 -4.12
CA CYS A 32 -4.60 -18.53 -2.79
C CYS A 32 -3.94 -17.34 -2.08
N TYR A 33 -2.64 -17.10 -2.30
CA TYR A 33 -1.91 -15.93 -1.80
C TYR A 33 -2.54 -14.61 -2.28
N CYS A 34 -3.01 -14.59 -3.53
CA CYS A 34 -3.67 -13.44 -4.12
C CYS A 34 -5.09 -13.29 -3.55
N ASN A 35 -5.85 -14.39 -3.50
CA ASN A 35 -7.21 -14.37 -2.98
C ASN A 35 -7.27 -13.92 -1.51
N SER A 36 -6.32 -14.33 -0.66
CA SER A 36 -6.28 -13.92 0.75
C SER A 36 -6.02 -12.42 0.90
N VAL A 37 -5.06 -11.87 0.15
CA VAL A 37 -4.75 -10.43 0.15
C VAL A 37 -5.92 -9.61 -0.39
N LEU A 38 -6.55 -10.05 -1.48
CA LEU A 38 -7.72 -9.37 -2.05
C LEU A 38 -8.90 -9.32 -1.06
N GLN A 39 -9.13 -10.39 -0.30
CA GLN A 39 -10.15 -10.42 0.74
C GLN A 39 -9.78 -9.45 1.88
N ALA A 40 -8.54 -9.46 2.36
CA ALA A 40 -8.08 -8.54 3.40
C ALA A 40 -8.26 -7.07 2.99
N LEU A 41 -7.87 -6.72 1.76
CA LEU A 41 -8.07 -5.38 1.20
C LEU A 41 -9.55 -5.03 1.00
N TYR A 42 -10.40 -5.98 0.64
CA TYR A 42 -11.84 -5.74 0.48
C TYR A 42 -12.50 -5.34 1.81
N PHE A 43 -12.10 -5.97 2.91
CA PHE A 43 -12.63 -5.65 4.25
C PHE A 43 -11.96 -4.44 4.91
N CYS A 44 -10.96 -3.83 4.26
CA CYS A 44 -10.46 -2.51 4.60
C CYS A 44 -11.45 -1.45 4.08
N VAL A 45 -12.53 -1.18 4.85
CA VAL A 45 -13.64 -0.30 4.45
C VAL A 45 -13.18 1.04 3.83
N PRO A 46 -12.24 1.80 4.43
CA PRO A 46 -11.80 3.07 3.83
C PRO A 46 -11.15 2.89 2.45
N PHE A 47 -10.38 1.82 2.26
CA PHE A 47 -9.76 1.51 0.97
C PHE A 47 -10.81 1.07 -0.06
N ARG A 48 -11.75 0.19 0.34
CA ARG A 48 -12.85 -0.28 -0.50
C ARG A 48 -13.69 0.89 -1.01
N GLU A 49 -14.08 1.82 -0.14
CA GLU A 49 -14.92 2.95 -0.50
C GLU A 49 -14.21 3.90 -1.47
N GLN A 50 -12.96 4.26 -1.20
CA GLN A 50 -12.14 5.10 -2.10
C GLN A 50 -11.98 4.48 -3.48
N LEU A 51 -11.75 3.15 -3.55
CA LEU A 51 -11.62 2.43 -4.81
C LEU A 51 -12.94 2.39 -5.60
N LEU A 52 -14.07 2.17 -4.93
CA LEU A 52 -15.39 2.15 -5.56
C LEU A 52 -15.81 3.55 -6.05
N GLU A 53 -15.51 4.60 -5.29
CA GLU A 53 -15.73 5.99 -5.68
C GLU A 53 -14.88 6.35 -6.90
N TYR A 54 -13.59 6.02 -6.88
CA TYR A 54 -12.69 6.16 -8.03
C TYR A 54 -13.29 5.47 -9.27
N TYR A 55 -13.77 4.24 -9.11
CA TYR A 55 -14.34 3.47 -10.22
C TYR A 55 -15.59 4.13 -10.79
N ALA A 56 -16.50 4.61 -9.93
CA ALA A 56 -17.74 5.25 -10.36
C ALA A 56 -17.47 6.51 -11.19
N ASN A 57 -16.48 7.32 -10.78
CA ASN A 57 -16.12 8.56 -11.47
C ASN A 57 -15.40 8.32 -12.80
N ASN A 58 -14.64 7.23 -12.92
CA ASN A 58 -13.85 6.93 -14.12
C ASN A 58 -14.55 5.96 -15.10
N LYS A 59 -15.67 5.33 -14.72
CA LYS A 59 -16.41 4.38 -15.57
C LYS A 59 -16.93 5.00 -16.87
N SER A 60 -17.14 6.32 -16.91
CA SER A 60 -17.55 7.05 -18.12
C SER A 60 -16.39 7.34 -19.09
N ALA A 61 -15.14 7.21 -18.67
CA ALA A 61 -13.96 7.38 -19.51
C ALA A 61 -13.53 6.04 -20.15
N SER A 62 -14.48 5.34 -20.78
CA SER A 62 -14.36 3.98 -21.33
C SER A 62 -13.34 3.82 -22.50
N ASP A 63 -12.42 4.77 -22.66
CA ASP A 63 -11.31 4.75 -23.63
C ASP A 63 -9.93 4.62 -22.95
N GLY A 64 -9.90 4.51 -21.62
CA GLY A 64 -8.65 4.32 -20.85
C GLY A 64 -8.10 2.89 -20.96
N GLU A 65 -6.77 2.77 -21.06
CA GLU A 65 -6.10 1.46 -21.04
C GLU A 65 -6.37 0.71 -19.74
N GLU A 66 -6.75 -0.57 -19.88
CA GLU A 66 -6.94 -1.47 -18.75
C GLU A 66 -5.64 -1.63 -17.95
N ASN A 67 -5.73 -1.44 -16.63
CA ASN A 67 -4.60 -1.49 -15.70
C ASN A 67 -4.98 -2.24 -14.40
N MET A 68 -4.03 -2.35 -13.48
CA MET A 68 -4.20 -3.15 -12.28
C MET A 68 -5.27 -2.56 -11.33
N LEU A 69 -5.32 -1.22 -11.25
CA LEU A 69 -6.30 -0.45 -10.46
C LEU A 69 -7.73 -0.65 -10.96
N THR A 70 -7.96 -0.50 -12.26
CA THR A 70 -9.28 -0.68 -12.89
C THR A 70 -9.78 -2.12 -12.78
N CYS A 71 -8.90 -3.12 -12.93
CA CYS A 71 -9.23 -4.53 -12.70
C CYS A 71 -9.60 -4.83 -11.25
N LEU A 72 -8.89 -4.26 -10.27
CA LEU A 72 -9.22 -4.40 -8.85
C LEU A 72 -10.57 -3.76 -8.53
N ALA A 73 -10.77 -2.55 -9.05
CA ALA A 73 -11.99 -1.78 -8.86
C ALA A 73 -13.23 -2.49 -9.44
N ASP A 74 -13.10 -3.05 -10.65
CA ASP A 74 -14.13 -3.88 -11.28
C ASP A 74 -14.46 -5.11 -10.41
N LEU A 75 -13.44 -5.81 -9.89
CA LEU A 75 -13.65 -6.95 -9.00
C LEU A 75 -14.41 -6.57 -7.72
N PHE A 76 -14.02 -5.47 -7.05
CA PHE A 76 -14.68 -5.02 -5.82
C PHE A 76 -16.10 -4.52 -6.09
N SER A 77 -16.32 -3.88 -7.24
CA SER A 77 -17.64 -3.48 -7.72
C SER A 77 -18.52 -4.70 -8.00
N GLN A 78 -17.96 -5.75 -8.61
CA GLN A 78 -18.67 -7.00 -8.86
C GLN A 78 -19.10 -7.71 -7.57
N ILE A 79 -18.30 -7.65 -6.50
CA ILE A 79 -18.68 -8.21 -5.18
C ILE A 79 -19.79 -7.37 -4.55
N SER A 80 -19.62 -6.05 -4.51
CA SER A 80 -20.52 -5.13 -3.81
C SER A 80 -21.90 -5.04 -4.46
N ASN A 81 -21.96 -5.18 -5.80
CA ASN A 81 -23.21 -5.12 -6.57
C ASN A 81 -23.94 -6.48 -6.71
N GLN A 82 -23.49 -7.53 -6.01
CA GLN A 82 -24.19 -8.82 -6.08
C GLN A 82 -25.59 -8.74 -5.47
N LYS A 83 -26.54 -9.40 -6.13
CA LYS A 83 -27.91 -9.56 -5.62
C LYS A 83 -27.97 -10.54 -4.44
N LYS A 84 -27.15 -11.58 -4.48
CA LYS A 84 -27.06 -12.58 -3.41
C LYS A 84 -26.18 -12.04 -2.28
N LYS A 85 -26.52 -12.35 -1.04
CA LYS A 85 -25.72 -12.01 0.14
C LYS A 85 -24.41 -12.78 0.20
N THR A 86 -24.41 -14.00 -0.35
CA THR A 86 -23.26 -14.90 -0.32
C THR A 86 -23.05 -15.61 -1.65
N GLY A 87 -21.80 -15.98 -1.95
CA GLY A 87 -21.48 -16.73 -3.17
C GLY A 87 -19.98 -16.86 -3.45
N VAL A 88 -19.65 -17.11 -4.71
CA VAL A 88 -18.26 -17.22 -5.20
C VAL A 88 -18.13 -16.41 -6.48
N ILE A 89 -17.03 -15.67 -6.62
CA ILE A 89 -16.67 -14.90 -7.81
C ILE A 89 -15.33 -15.41 -8.35
N ALA A 90 -15.22 -15.42 -9.68
CA ALA A 90 -14.03 -15.83 -10.41
C ALA A 90 -13.20 -14.58 -10.79
N PRO A 91 -12.09 -14.25 -10.10
CA PRO A 91 -11.26 -13.08 -10.42
C PRO A 91 -10.41 -13.22 -11.71
N LYS A 92 -10.96 -13.80 -12.78
CA LYS A 92 -10.23 -14.14 -14.03
C LYS A 92 -9.54 -12.94 -14.64
N ARG A 93 -10.26 -11.82 -14.75
CA ARG A 93 -9.78 -10.57 -15.35
C ARG A 93 -8.58 -9.99 -14.57
N PHE A 94 -8.72 -9.94 -13.24
CA PHE A 94 -7.66 -9.50 -12.33
C PHE A 94 -6.41 -10.39 -12.45
N ILE A 95 -6.58 -11.72 -12.38
CA ILE A 95 -5.46 -12.67 -12.47
C ILE A 95 -4.76 -12.60 -13.83
N GLN A 96 -5.51 -12.48 -14.92
CA GLN A 96 -4.93 -12.32 -16.27
C GLN A 96 -4.08 -11.04 -16.36
N ARG A 97 -4.57 -9.93 -15.80
CA ARG A 97 -3.81 -8.68 -15.76
C ARG A 97 -2.55 -8.81 -14.90
N LEU A 98 -2.66 -9.39 -13.71
CA LEU A 98 -1.53 -9.63 -12.80
C LEU A 98 -0.42 -10.42 -13.49
N LYS A 99 -0.78 -11.54 -14.14
CA LYS A 99 0.17 -12.40 -14.87
C LYS A 99 0.83 -11.73 -16.08
N LYS A 100 0.15 -10.75 -16.68
CA LYS A 100 0.70 -9.96 -17.80
C LYS A 100 1.67 -8.89 -17.30
N GLN A 101 1.43 -8.36 -16.11
CA GLN A 101 2.13 -7.19 -15.60
C GLN A 101 3.42 -7.53 -14.84
N ASN A 102 3.46 -8.67 -14.15
CA ASN A 102 4.63 -9.08 -13.40
C ASN A 102 4.95 -10.56 -13.67
N GLU A 103 6.19 -10.80 -14.11
CA GLU A 103 6.68 -12.11 -14.50
C GLU A 103 6.72 -13.10 -13.33
N LEU A 104 6.98 -12.62 -12.10
CA LEU A 104 7.03 -13.44 -10.89
C LEU A 104 5.70 -14.18 -10.66
N PHE A 105 4.58 -13.51 -10.90
CA PHE A 105 3.23 -14.06 -10.69
C PHE A 105 2.68 -14.83 -11.90
N ARG A 106 3.43 -14.92 -13.02
CA ARG A 106 2.96 -15.56 -14.26
C ARG A 106 2.84 -17.08 -14.15
N SER A 107 3.67 -17.68 -13.31
CA SER A 107 3.71 -19.12 -13.08
C SER A 107 2.45 -19.64 -12.36
N TYR A 108 2.32 -20.96 -12.26
CA TYR A 108 1.31 -21.62 -11.42
C TYR A 108 1.88 -22.06 -10.07
N MET A 109 2.99 -21.48 -9.64
CA MET A 109 3.61 -21.77 -8.33
C MET A 109 2.96 -20.94 -7.23
N HIS A 110 3.04 -21.43 -5.99
CA HIS A 110 2.76 -20.60 -4.82
C HIS A 110 3.74 -19.41 -4.78
N GLN A 111 3.25 -18.29 -4.29
CA GLN A 111 3.99 -17.03 -4.17
C GLN A 111 3.78 -16.47 -2.78
N ASP A 112 4.67 -15.56 -2.38
CA ASP A 112 4.53 -14.86 -1.12
C ASP A 112 3.38 -13.85 -1.18
N ALA A 113 2.45 -13.92 -0.22
CA ALA A 113 1.33 -13.00 -0.11
C ALA A 113 1.80 -11.58 0.24
N HIS A 114 2.88 -11.45 1.02
CA HIS A 114 3.48 -10.18 1.38
C HIS A 114 4.08 -9.49 0.16
N GLU A 115 4.81 -10.24 -0.67
CA GLU A 115 5.37 -9.73 -1.93
C GLU A 115 4.25 -9.30 -2.89
N PHE A 116 3.18 -10.09 -2.99
CA PHE A 116 2.01 -9.72 -3.79
C PHE A 116 1.33 -8.43 -3.29
N LEU A 117 1.15 -8.26 -1.98
CA LEU A 117 0.58 -7.04 -1.42
C LEU A 117 1.46 -5.82 -1.74
N ASN A 118 2.77 -5.94 -1.51
CA ASN A 118 3.72 -4.87 -1.77
C ASN A 118 3.72 -4.47 -3.23
N PHE A 119 3.77 -5.44 -4.14
CA PHE A 119 3.63 -5.18 -5.57
C PHE A 119 2.32 -4.45 -5.88
N LEU A 120 1.19 -4.96 -5.38
CA LEU A 120 -0.12 -4.41 -5.68
C LEU A 120 -0.23 -2.95 -5.20
N LEU A 121 0.07 -2.66 -3.93
CA LEU A 121 -0.08 -1.31 -3.39
C LEU A 121 0.81 -0.29 -4.11
N ASN A 122 2.07 -0.63 -4.38
CA ASN A 122 2.99 0.24 -5.12
C ASN A 122 2.51 0.48 -6.55
N GLU A 123 2.03 -0.56 -7.24
CA GLU A 123 1.48 -0.41 -8.59
C GLU A 123 0.23 0.50 -8.59
N LEU A 124 -0.64 0.39 -7.60
CA LEU A 124 -1.80 1.28 -7.47
C LEU A 124 -1.36 2.74 -7.23
N VAL A 125 -0.34 2.96 -6.39
CA VAL A 125 0.24 4.28 -6.15
C VAL A 125 0.78 4.86 -7.46
N ASP A 126 1.59 4.10 -8.19
CA ASP A 126 2.21 4.54 -9.44
C ASP A 126 1.18 4.92 -10.51
N ILE A 127 0.10 4.15 -10.64
CA ILE A 127 -1.00 4.46 -11.55
C ILE A 127 -1.66 5.79 -11.16
N LEU A 128 -2.02 5.95 -9.89
CA LEU A 128 -2.69 7.15 -9.40
C LEU A 128 -1.80 8.40 -9.54
N GLU A 129 -0.51 8.28 -9.27
CA GLU A 129 0.43 9.39 -9.45
C GLU A 129 0.56 9.80 -10.92
N LYS A 130 0.61 8.83 -11.85
CA LYS A 130 0.66 9.09 -13.29
C LYS A 130 -0.60 9.82 -13.76
N GLU A 131 -1.78 9.40 -13.29
CA GLU A 131 -3.06 10.06 -13.61
C GLU A 131 -3.11 11.49 -13.05
N CYS A 132 -2.63 11.72 -11.82
CA CYS A 132 -2.54 13.06 -11.24
C CYS A 132 -1.60 13.99 -12.02
N LYS A 133 -0.46 13.47 -12.49
CA LYS A 133 0.50 14.24 -13.30
C LYS A 133 -0.10 14.59 -14.67
N ALA A 134 -0.74 13.64 -15.35
CA ALA A 134 -1.38 13.86 -16.64
C ALA A 134 -2.50 14.91 -16.60
N ASN A 135 -3.29 14.95 -15.53
CA ASN A 135 -4.35 15.95 -15.34
C ASN A 135 -3.80 17.38 -15.08
N LYS A 136 -2.55 17.52 -14.65
CA LYS A 136 -1.89 18.83 -14.44
C LYS A 136 -1.22 19.38 -15.69
N GLU A 137 -0.90 18.51 -16.65
CA GLU A 137 -0.20 18.86 -17.88
C GLU A 137 -1.14 19.21 -19.05
N THR A 138 -2.46 19.19 -18.85
CA THR A 138 -3.43 19.63 -19.86
C THR A 138 -3.45 21.17 -19.94
N PRO A 139 -3.08 21.79 -21.09
CA PRO A 139 -3.03 23.23 -21.19
C PRO A 139 -4.45 23.81 -21.28
N GLN A 140 -4.89 24.54 -20.24
CA GLN A 140 -5.98 25.50 -20.40
C GLN A 140 -5.50 26.63 -21.32
N ASN A 141 -5.86 26.52 -22.60
CA ASN A 141 -5.92 27.68 -23.49
C ASN A 141 -6.99 28.64 -22.93
N SER A 142 -6.54 29.69 -22.27
CA SER A 142 -7.35 30.86 -21.95
C SER A 142 -6.46 32.09 -21.99
N SER A 143 -6.42 32.69 -23.17
CA SER A 143 -5.81 33.98 -23.47
C SER A 143 -6.28 35.06 -22.48
N SER A 144 -5.34 35.74 -21.82
CA SER A 144 -5.47 37.18 -21.57
C SER A 144 -4.11 37.80 -21.24
N ASN A 145 -3.68 38.70 -22.13
CA ASN A 145 -2.55 39.61 -22.02
C ASN A 145 -2.54 40.39 -20.70
N LYS A 146 -1.34 40.56 -20.11
CA LYS A 146 -0.77 41.90 -19.83
C LYS A 146 0.70 41.81 -19.43
N SER A 147 1.52 42.50 -20.21
CA SER A 147 2.93 42.83 -19.97
C SER A 147 3.11 43.73 -18.74
N SER A 148 4.20 43.57 -18.00
CA SER A 148 5.10 44.65 -17.54
C SER A 148 6.37 44.10 -16.89
N ASN A 149 7.52 44.66 -17.30
CA ASN A 149 8.90 44.30 -16.95
C ASN A 149 9.27 44.60 -15.47
N GLY A 150 10.09 43.73 -14.86
CA GLY A 150 10.83 43.97 -13.61
C GLY A 150 11.82 42.82 -13.30
N PRO A 151 12.98 43.08 -12.66
CA PRO A 151 14.23 42.38 -12.99
C PRO A 151 14.46 41.04 -12.26
N ILE A 152 15.27 40.23 -12.95
CA ILE A 152 15.75 38.88 -12.65
C ILE A 152 16.57 38.89 -11.35
N ASN A 153 16.10 38.15 -10.34
CA ASN A 153 16.93 37.63 -9.27
C ASN A 153 16.85 36.11 -9.32
N GLY A 154 17.95 35.47 -9.75
CA GLY A 154 18.09 34.02 -9.78
C GLY A 154 18.13 33.47 -8.36
N GLN A 155 17.05 32.80 -7.96
CA GLN A 155 17.07 31.83 -6.87
C GLN A 155 17.04 30.42 -7.49
N PRO A 156 17.94 29.51 -7.07
CA PRO A 156 17.87 28.12 -7.51
C PRO A 156 16.61 27.50 -6.89
N ASN A 157 15.63 27.21 -7.75
CA ASN A 157 14.46 26.40 -7.45
C ASN A 157 14.90 24.97 -7.08
N GLY A 158 15.24 24.75 -5.82
CA GLY A 158 15.19 23.45 -5.17
C GLY A 158 13.81 23.26 -4.56
N SER A 159 12.75 23.28 -5.36
CA SER A 159 11.45 22.85 -4.85
C SER A 159 11.54 21.35 -4.60
N HIS A 160 11.77 20.95 -3.35
CA HIS A 160 11.33 19.65 -2.87
C HIS A 160 9.81 19.62 -3.07
N LYS A 161 9.36 19.17 -4.25
CA LYS A 161 7.96 18.81 -4.43
C LYS A 161 7.73 17.67 -3.46
N GLU A 162 7.00 17.93 -2.37
CA GLU A 162 6.49 16.84 -1.55
C GLU A 162 5.75 15.87 -2.48
N PRO A 163 6.04 14.56 -2.39
CA PRO A 163 5.42 13.57 -3.26
C PRO A 163 3.90 13.65 -3.10
N GLU A 164 3.19 13.59 -4.23
CA GLU A 164 1.75 13.75 -4.24
C GLU A 164 1.08 12.59 -3.49
N THR A 165 0.38 12.89 -2.40
CA THR A 165 -0.23 11.87 -1.55
C THR A 165 -1.52 11.33 -2.18
N THR A 166 -1.44 10.17 -2.82
CA THR A 166 -2.60 9.38 -3.27
C THR A 166 -3.51 8.94 -2.10
N TRP A 167 -4.74 8.51 -2.40
CA TRP A 167 -5.63 7.95 -1.36
C TRP A 167 -5.14 6.59 -0.84
N VAL A 168 -4.30 5.87 -1.58
CA VAL A 168 -3.61 4.66 -1.08
C VAL A 168 -2.64 5.06 0.04
N HIS A 169 -1.86 6.12 -0.15
CA HIS A 169 -1.01 6.68 0.90
C HIS A 169 -1.83 7.10 2.13
N LYS A 170 -3.00 7.73 1.93
CA LYS A 170 -3.89 8.09 3.05
C LYS A 170 -4.38 6.87 3.84
N CYS A 171 -4.51 5.70 3.21
CA CYS A 171 -4.94 4.48 3.89
C CYS A 171 -3.78 3.80 4.62
N PHE A 172 -2.68 3.52 3.92
CA PHE A 172 -1.65 2.58 4.38
C PHE A 172 -0.31 3.22 4.73
N GLN A 173 -0.08 4.51 4.40
CA GLN A 173 1.23 5.11 4.62
C GLN A 173 1.45 5.50 6.08
N GLY A 174 2.51 4.95 6.68
CA GLY A 174 3.12 5.43 7.91
C GLY A 174 4.47 6.10 7.66
N ILE A 175 5.08 6.62 8.73
CA ILE A 175 6.44 7.18 8.72
C ILE A 175 7.22 6.54 9.86
N LEU A 176 8.38 5.97 9.52
CA LEU A 176 9.41 5.52 10.43
C LEU A 176 10.51 6.58 10.55
N THR A 177 11.14 6.66 11.71
CA THR A 177 12.37 7.43 11.91
C THR A 177 13.49 6.44 12.26
N ASN A 178 14.48 6.35 11.38
CA ASN A 178 15.73 5.66 11.58
C ASN A 178 16.70 6.60 12.29
N GLN A 179 16.90 6.37 13.58
CA GLN A 179 17.80 7.14 14.41
C GLN A 179 19.13 6.43 14.56
N THR A 180 20.24 7.11 14.27
CA THR A 180 21.60 6.64 14.50
C THR A 180 22.34 7.59 15.43
N LYS A 181 22.89 7.08 16.53
CA LYS A 181 23.72 7.83 17.48
C LYS A 181 25.15 7.33 17.41
N CYS A 182 26.08 8.22 17.05
CA CYS A 182 27.51 7.95 17.13
C CYS A 182 27.96 7.74 18.58
N LEU A 183 28.68 6.66 18.89
CA LEU A 183 29.20 6.43 20.25
C LEU A 183 30.51 7.18 20.53
N ARG A 184 31.19 7.70 19.51
CA ARG A 184 32.43 8.49 19.68
C ARG A 184 32.18 9.98 19.92
N CYS A 185 31.30 10.60 19.14
CA CYS A 185 31.04 12.05 19.19
C CYS A 185 29.61 12.42 19.60
N GLU A 186 28.81 11.41 19.98
CA GLU A 186 27.43 11.54 20.47
C GLU A 186 26.45 12.21 19.50
N THR A 187 26.85 12.42 18.24
CA THR A 187 25.99 13.03 17.23
C THR A 187 24.88 12.08 16.87
N VAL A 188 23.65 12.59 16.90
CA VAL A 188 22.43 11.86 16.55
C VAL A 188 21.96 12.33 15.18
N THR A 189 21.70 11.38 14.30
CA THR A 189 21.11 11.61 12.98
C THR A 189 19.78 10.87 12.92
N ASP A 190 18.74 11.60 12.49
CA ASP A 190 17.41 11.05 12.27
C ASP A 190 17.12 11.09 10.77
N ARG A 191 16.64 9.98 10.21
CA ARG A 191 16.17 9.88 8.83
C ARG A 191 14.75 9.35 8.82
N ASP A 192 13.84 10.10 8.22
CA ASP A 192 12.46 9.68 8.08
C ASP A 192 12.25 8.89 6.79
N GLU A 193 11.56 7.75 6.89
CA GLU A 193 11.23 6.87 5.78
C GLU A 193 9.74 6.53 5.81
N THR A 194 9.09 6.52 4.65
CA THR A 194 7.68 6.13 4.52
C THR A 194 7.55 4.63 4.29
N PHE A 195 6.49 4.03 4.81
CA PHE A 195 6.19 2.61 4.62
C PHE A 195 4.70 2.41 4.36
N LEU A 196 4.32 1.34 3.65
CA LEU A 196 2.93 0.92 3.45
C LEU A 196 2.53 -0.28 4.32
N ASP A 197 3.52 -1.01 4.81
CA ASP A 197 3.38 -2.14 5.71
C ASP A 197 4.58 -2.23 6.66
N LEU A 198 4.40 -2.94 7.77
CA LEU A 198 5.42 -3.14 8.78
C LEU A 198 5.79 -4.62 8.87
N SER A 199 7.01 -4.94 8.46
CA SER A 199 7.63 -6.24 8.68
C SER A 199 8.15 -6.35 10.11
N LEU A 200 7.69 -7.36 10.83
CA LEU A 200 8.08 -7.60 12.22
C LEU A 200 8.80 -8.93 12.37
N ASP A 201 10.00 -8.89 12.95
CA ASP A 201 10.72 -10.08 13.34
C ASP A 201 10.00 -10.76 14.52
N ILE A 202 9.71 -12.04 14.33
CA ILE A 202 8.96 -12.82 15.31
C ILE A 202 9.92 -13.67 16.13
N GLU A 203 9.94 -13.41 17.43
CA GLU A 203 10.58 -14.28 18.39
C GLU A 203 9.62 -15.39 18.85
N GLN A 204 10.15 -16.57 19.13
CA GLN A 204 9.34 -17.71 19.54
C GLN A 204 8.61 -17.41 20.86
N ASN A 205 7.31 -17.75 20.94
CA ASN A 205 6.45 -17.50 22.10
C ASN A 205 6.28 -16.01 22.46
N SER A 206 6.53 -15.10 21.52
CA SER A 206 6.35 -13.65 21.74
C SER A 206 4.94 -13.18 21.34
N SER A 207 4.52 -12.05 21.92
CA SER A 207 3.28 -11.35 21.54
C SER A 207 3.58 -10.30 20.48
N ILE A 208 2.57 -9.88 19.69
CA ILE A 208 2.72 -8.76 18.75
C ILE A 208 3.25 -7.50 19.45
N THR A 209 2.78 -7.22 20.67
CA THR A 209 3.28 -6.11 21.48
C THR A 209 4.77 -6.26 21.82
N SER A 210 5.24 -7.49 22.04
CA SER A 210 6.66 -7.79 22.25
C SER A 210 7.45 -7.58 20.95
N CYS A 211 6.98 -8.09 19.81
CA CYS A 211 7.61 -7.88 18.51
C CYS A 211 7.73 -6.38 18.17
N LEU A 212 6.68 -5.59 18.39
CA LEU A 212 6.70 -4.14 18.16
C LEU A 212 7.70 -3.41 19.08
N LYS A 213 7.84 -3.86 20.33
CA LYS A 213 8.87 -3.34 21.24
C LYS A 213 10.27 -3.70 20.75
N ASN A 214 10.44 -4.92 20.25
CA ASN A 214 11.72 -5.38 19.70
C ASN A 214 12.11 -4.64 18.42
N PHE A 215 11.13 -4.38 17.54
CA PHE A 215 11.30 -3.57 16.34
C PHE A 215 11.85 -2.17 16.66
N SER A 216 11.43 -1.56 17.77
CA SER A 216 11.95 -0.27 18.23
C SER A 216 13.10 -0.38 19.23
N SER A 217 13.67 -1.56 19.41
CA SER A 217 14.85 -1.76 20.25
C SER A 217 16.07 -1.09 19.61
N THR A 218 17.11 -0.89 20.44
CA THR A 218 18.36 -0.26 19.98
C THR A 218 19.35 -1.36 19.65
N GLU A 219 19.75 -1.44 18.39
CA GLU A 219 20.85 -2.27 17.93
C GLU A 219 22.18 -1.51 18.02
N THR A 220 23.28 -2.22 18.29
CA THR A 220 24.62 -1.61 18.36
C THR A 220 25.45 -2.04 17.17
N LEU A 221 25.74 -1.10 16.28
CA LEU A 221 26.59 -1.24 15.11
C LEU A 221 28.06 -1.23 15.55
N ASN A 222 28.72 -2.38 15.48
CA ASN A 222 30.09 -2.58 15.97
C ASN A 222 30.91 -3.49 15.04
N ALA A 223 32.20 -3.64 15.32
CA ALA A 223 33.13 -4.47 14.56
C ALA A 223 33.09 -4.21 13.03
N GLU A 224 32.52 -5.12 12.26
CA GLU A 224 32.41 -5.07 10.79
C GLU A 224 31.27 -4.16 10.32
N ASP A 225 30.25 -3.94 11.15
CA ASP A 225 29.04 -3.15 10.84
C ASP A 225 29.16 -1.67 11.26
N LYS A 226 30.38 -1.16 11.45
CA LYS A 226 30.59 0.24 11.85
C LYS A 226 29.99 1.21 10.83
N PHE A 227 29.29 2.23 11.32
CA PHE A 227 28.70 3.26 10.47
C PHE A 227 29.72 4.38 10.19
N PHE A 228 29.62 5.02 9.02
CA PHE A 228 30.42 6.20 8.73
C PHE A 228 29.81 7.44 9.39
N CYS A 229 30.57 8.11 10.26
CA CYS A 229 30.13 9.32 10.93
C CYS A 229 30.69 10.56 10.24
N ASP A 230 29.82 11.38 9.65
CA ASP A 230 30.22 12.61 8.94
C ASP A 230 30.96 13.61 9.84
N LYS A 231 30.63 13.68 11.13
CA LYS A 231 31.31 14.58 12.09
C LYS A 231 32.70 14.06 12.49
N CYS A 232 32.90 12.76 12.53
CA CYS A 232 34.20 12.13 12.84
C CYS A 232 35.03 11.86 11.59
N CYS A 233 34.46 12.04 10.39
CA CYS A 233 35.04 11.68 9.09
C CYS A 233 35.66 10.27 9.07
N SER A 234 35.04 9.30 9.75
CA SER A 234 35.58 7.93 9.90
C SER A 234 34.50 6.94 10.33
N LEU A 235 34.78 5.64 10.18
CA LEU A 235 33.93 4.55 10.68
C LEU A 235 33.94 4.51 12.21
N GLN A 236 32.76 4.53 12.82
CA GLN A 236 32.56 4.57 14.26
C GLN A 236 31.52 3.54 14.70
N GLU A 237 31.55 3.20 15.98
CA GLU A 237 30.46 2.44 16.59
C GLU A 237 29.24 3.35 16.78
N ALA A 238 28.05 2.79 16.56
CA ALA A 238 26.79 3.51 16.72
C ALA A 238 25.73 2.68 17.42
N GLN A 239 24.75 3.38 17.96
CA GLN A 239 23.46 2.83 18.31
C GLN A 239 22.44 3.22 17.24
N LYS A 240 21.77 2.25 16.64
CA LYS A 240 20.70 2.46 15.66
C LYS A 240 19.37 1.96 16.24
N ARG A 241 18.28 2.67 15.95
CA ARG A 241 16.93 2.25 16.34
C ARG A 241 15.89 2.79 15.36
N MET A 242 14.83 2.02 15.15
CA MET A 242 13.69 2.40 14.31
C MET A 242 12.52 2.82 15.20
N LYS A 243 11.83 3.91 14.86
CA LYS A 243 10.65 4.37 15.61
C LYS A 243 9.50 4.67 14.68
N ILE A 244 8.28 4.38 15.10
CA ILE A 244 7.08 4.82 14.39
C ILE A 244 6.84 6.30 14.74
N LYS A 245 7.06 7.18 13.77
CA LYS A 245 6.78 8.63 13.87
C LYS A 245 5.33 8.95 13.56
N LYS A 246 4.76 8.29 12.54
CA LYS A 246 3.36 8.39 12.16
C LYS A 246 2.82 7.01 11.83
N GLN A 247 1.70 6.64 12.45
CA GLN A 247 0.99 5.40 12.14
C GLN A 247 0.09 5.57 10.90
N PRO A 248 -0.08 4.53 10.07
CA PRO A 248 -1.07 4.54 9.00
C PRO A 248 -2.50 4.48 9.56
N ASN A 249 -3.48 4.86 8.74
CA ASN A 249 -4.90 4.74 9.11
C ASN A 249 -5.34 3.28 9.16
N ILE A 250 -4.78 2.45 8.28
CA ILE A 250 -4.97 1.00 8.25
C ILE A 250 -3.61 0.34 8.49
N PRO A 251 -3.34 -0.18 9.70
CA PRO A 251 -2.10 -0.88 9.97
C PRO A 251 -2.10 -2.25 9.29
N SER A 252 -1.06 -2.49 8.48
CA SER A 252 -0.78 -3.78 7.87
C SER A 252 0.54 -4.30 8.45
N CYS A 253 0.51 -5.44 9.13
CA CYS A 253 1.70 -6.07 9.73
C CYS A 253 1.87 -7.47 9.14
N PHE A 254 3.06 -7.77 8.62
CA PHE A 254 3.40 -9.10 8.12
C PHE A 254 4.51 -9.72 8.98
N PRO A 255 4.40 -11.03 9.28
CA PRO A 255 5.48 -11.76 9.95
C PRO A 255 6.66 -11.92 8.98
N THR A 256 7.87 -11.51 9.37
CA THR A 256 9.10 -11.95 8.71
C THR A 256 9.58 -13.24 9.37
N GLY A 257 9.81 -14.28 8.56
CA GLY A 257 10.40 -15.54 9.04
C GLY A 257 11.88 -15.35 9.36
N ALA A 258 12.33 -15.92 10.48
CA ALA A 258 13.74 -16.13 10.79
C ALA A 258 14.27 -17.40 10.13
#